data_AF-A0A6P7HBR2-F1
#
_entry.id   AF-A0A6P7HBR2-F1
#
_cell.length_a   1.000
_cell.length_b   1.000
_cell.length_c   1.000
_cell.angle_alpha   90.00
_cell.angle_beta   90.00
_cell.angle_gamma   90.00
#
_symmetry.space_group_name_H-M   'P 1'
#
loop_
_entity.id
_entity.type
_entity.pdbx_description
1 polymer ?
#
loop_
_entity_poly.entity_id
_entity_poly.type
_entity_poly.pdbx_seq_one_letter_code
_entity_poly.pdbx_strand_id
1 'polypeptide(L)'
;VPETEQEWRSIQREFYTRWNFPNCFGAIDGKHVIIRCLPKTGCEYFNYKHSFSIILMAVVDANDCFLYIDVSTNGRVNNARVFSKSSFYDAMEHNILHLPPNGVFVADDTFPLKTNLLKPYSRSGPLRECQQIFNYRLSRARRIVENTFGILTSRFRIFEKPIPFLKS
;
A
#
# COMPACT_ATOMS: atom_id res chain seq x y z
N VAL A 1 3.47 -13.26 -3.26
CA VAL A 1 2.85 -12.67 -4.47
C VAL A 1 2.48 -13.80 -5.43
N PRO A 2 1.49 -13.60 -6.31
CA PRO A 2 1.18 -14.53 -7.39
C PRO A 2 2.42 -14.86 -8.23
N GLU A 3 2.52 -16.11 -8.70
CA GLU A 3 3.67 -16.66 -9.42
C GLU A 3 3.44 -16.67 -10.94
N THR A 4 2.17 -16.67 -11.36
CA THR A 4 1.78 -16.80 -12.77
C THR A 4 0.94 -15.64 -13.28
N GLU A 5 1.03 -15.39 -14.59
CA GLU A 5 0.19 -14.40 -15.28
C GLU A 5 -1.31 -14.69 -15.08
N GLN A 6 -1.70 -15.97 -15.03
CA GLN A 6 -3.10 -16.38 -14.89
C GLN A 6 -3.68 -16.03 -13.52
N GLU A 7 -2.89 -16.13 -12.46
CA GLU A 7 -3.29 -15.70 -11.11
C GLU A 7 -3.51 -14.19 -11.06
N TRP A 8 -2.61 -13.41 -11.67
CA TRP A 8 -2.78 -11.96 -11.81
C TRP A 8 -4.05 -11.61 -12.59
N ARG A 9 -4.34 -12.33 -13.69
CA ARG A 9 -5.59 -12.16 -14.45
C ARG A 9 -6.83 -12.50 -13.62
N SER A 10 -6.74 -13.42 -12.66
CA SER A 10 -7.82 -13.68 -11.71
C SER A 10 -8.08 -12.45 -10.84
N ILE A 11 -7.03 -11.88 -10.25
CA ILE A 11 -7.12 -10.67 -9.43
C ILE A 11 -7.70 -9.48 -10.23
N GLN A 12 -7.26 -9.30 -11.49
CA GLN A 12 -7.82 -8.26 -12.37
C GLN A 12 -9.33 -8.41 -12.58
N ARG A 13 -9.80 -9.65 -12.79
CA ARG A 13 -11.25 -9.91 -12.94
C ARG A 13 -12.00 -9.57 -11.66
N GLU A 14 -11.46 -9.93 -10.50
CA GLU A 14 -12.09 -9.63 -9.22
C GLU A 14 -12.15 -8.12 -8.94
N PHE A 15 -11.08 -7.37 -9.23
CA PHE A 15 -11.10 -5.91 -9.13
C PHE A 15 -12.11 -5.27 -10.08
N TYR A 16 -12.24 -5.79 -11.29
CA TYR A 16 -13.25 -5.32 -12.23
C TYR A 16 -14.66 -5.59 -11.69
N THR A 17 -14.96 -6.81 -11.26
CA THR A 17 -16.31 -7.20 -10.79
C THR A 17 -16.69 -6.53 -9.47
N ARG A 18 -15.78 -6.44 -8.50
CA ARG A 18 -16.09 -5.94 -7.15
C ARG A 18 -15.91 -4.42 -7.01
N TRP A 19 -14.85 -3.89 -7.61
CA TRP A 19 -14.42 -2.51 -7.39
C TRP A 19 -14.65 -1.61 -8.61
N ASN A 20 -15.10 -2.17 -9.74
CA ASN A 20 -15.28 -1.48 -11.01
C ASN A 20 -13.98 -0.78 -11.48
N PHE A 21 -12.85 -1.46 -11.26
CA PHE A 21 -11.53 -0.99 -11.68
C PHE A 21 -10.87 -2.04 -12.59
N PRO A 22 -10.82 -1.83 -13.91
CA PRO A 22 -10.26 -2.79 -14.84
C PRO A 22 -8.74 -2.89 -14.70
N ASN A 23 -8.20 -4.06 -15.06
CA ASN A 23 -6.76 -4.34 -15.15
C ASN A 23 -5.95 -4.06 -13.85
N CYS A 24 -6.60 -4.06 -12.68
CA CYS A 24 -5.93 -3.83 -11.41
C CYS A 24 -5.27 -5.11 -10.88
N PHE A 25 -3.99 -5.04 -10.51
CA PHE A 25 -3.27 -6.14 -9.88
C PHE A 25 -3.34 -6.12 -8.35
N GLY A 26 -3.73 -5.00 -7.76
CA GLY A 26 -3.75 -4.83 -6.31
C GLY A 26 -3.75 -3.38 -5.90
N ALA A 27 -4.09 -3.14 -4.64
CA ALA A 27 -3.95 -1.85 -4.00
C ALA A 27 -2.73 -1.84 -3.08
N ILE A 28 -1.94 -0.76 -3.16
CA ILE A 28 -0.72 -0.56 -2.38
C ILE A 28 -0.94 0.60 -1.41
N ASP A 29 -0.61 0.38 -0.14
CA ASP A 29 -0.63 1.44 0.88
C ASP A 29 0.33 1.11 2.04
N GLY A 30 0.66 2.12 2.83
CA GLY A 30 1.48 2.03 4.02
C GLY A 30 0.66 2.27 5.29
N LYS A 31 0.82 1.40 6.29
CA LYS A 31 0.27 1.58 7.64
C LYS A 31 1.37 1.90 8.63
N HIS A 32 1.22 2.99 9.38
CA HIS A 32 2.05 3.26 10.55
C HIS A 32 1.65 2.33 11.71
N VAL A 33 2.56 1.44 12.10
CA VAL A 33 2.45 0.64 13.32
C VAL A 33 3.13 1.40 14.45
N ILE A 34 2.37 1.76 15.47
CA ILE A 34 2.88 2.53 16.61
C ILE A 34 3.68 1.59 17.51
N ILE A 35 4.90 2.00 17.86
CA ILE A 35 5.80 1.29 18.76
C ILE A 35 6.07 2.14 20.00
N ARG A 36 6.42 1.52 21.13
CA ARG A 36 6.95 2.25 22.29
C ARG A 36 8.33 2.81 21.97
N CYS A 37 8.64 3.97 22.56
CA CYS A 37 9.95 4.63 22.42
C CYS A 37 11.08 3.65 22.74
N LEU A 38 12.02 3.51 21.81
CA LEU A 38 13.23 2.73 21.98
C LEU A 38 14.21 3.51 22.88
N PRO A 39 14.76 2.90 23.95
CA PRO A 39 15.81 3.55 24.74
C PRO A 39 17.03 3.84 23.84
N LYS A 40 17.55 5.06 23.88
CA LYS A 40 18.79 5.50 23.18
C LYS A 40 18.73 5.63 21.64
N THR A 41 17.57 5.62 20.99
CA THR A 41 17.46 5.82 19.52
C THR A 41 17.25 7.28 19.06
N GLY A 42 17.28 8.23 19.99
CA GLY A 42 17.00 9.64 19.68
C GLY A 42 15.64 9.83 19.00
N CYS A 43 15.57 10.73 18.01
CA CYS A 43 14.34 11.06 17.32
C CYS A 43 14.07 10.19 16.07
N GLU A 44 14.90 9.19 15.76
CA GLU A 44 14.83 8.54 14.45
C GLU A 44 13.42 8.05 14.15
N TYR A 45 12.76 7.36 15.09
CA TYR A 45 11.40 6.79 14.93
C TYR A 45 10.25 7.77 15.15
N PHE A 46 10.57 9.01 15.55
CA PHE A 46 9.59 10.02 15.96
C PHE A 46 8.92 10.64 14.73
N ASN A 47 7.66 10.25 14.49
CA ASN A 47 6.84 10.77 13.41
C ASN A 47 6.29 12.17 13.75
N TYR A 48 5.70 12.85 12.76
CA TYR A 48 5.13 14.21 12.89
C TYR A 48 3.97 14.32 13.91
N LYS A 49 3.46 13.18 14.42
CA LYS A 49 2.44 13.09 15.47
C LYS A 49 3.05 12.78 16.85
N HIS A 50 4.34 13.06 17.03
CA HIS A 50 5.08 12.81 18.27
C HIS A 50 5.06 11.35 18.76
N SER A 51 4.97 10.38 17.83
CA SER A 51 4.90 8.95 18.13
C SER A 51 6.00 8.16 17.43
N PHE A 52 6.49 7.10 18.08
CA PHE A 52 7.45 6.18 17.46
C PHE A 52 6.68 5.20 16.56
N SER A 53 7.02 5.07 15.27
CA SER A 53 6.33 4.13 14.38
C SER A 53 7.25 3.41 13.40
N ILE A 54 6.80 2.24 12.95
CA ILE A 54 7.37 1.48 11.83
C ILE A 54 6.33 1.48 10.72
N ILE A 55 6.76 1.54 9.46
CA ILE A 55 5.85 1.47 8.32
C ILE A 55 5.72 0.02 7.86
N LEU A 56 4.47 -0.43 7.83
CA LEU A 56 4.03 -1.67 7.22
C LEU A 56 3.49 -1.35 5.83
N MET A 57 4.26 -1.61 4.78
CA MET A 57 3.76 -1.48 3.41
C MET A 57 3.12 -2.80 2.99
N ALA A 58 1.97 -2.74 2.35
CA ALA A 58 1.28 -3.93 1.87
C ALA A 58 0.74 -3.75 0.46
N VAL A 59 0.66 -4.87 -0.25
CA VAL A 59 -0.11 -5.03 -1.48
C VAL A 59 -1.25 -5.99 -1.18
N VAL A 60 -2.47 -5.59 -1.52
CA VAL A 60 -3.70 -6.35 -1.21
C VAL A 60 -4.50 -6.59 -2.48
N ASP A 61 -5.11 -7.78 -2.58
CA ASP A 61 -6.02 -8.14 -3.67
C ASP A 61 -7.44 -7.56 -3.50
N ALA A 62 -8.37 -8.01 -4.34
CA ALA A 62 -9.76 -7.56 -4.29
C ALA A 62 -10.59 -8.16 -3.14
N ASN A 63 -10.03 -9.10 -2.37
CA ASN A 63 -10.69 -9.94 -1.37
C ASN A 63 -10.11 -9.75 0.04
N ASP A 64 -9.53 -8.59 0.33
CA ASP A 64 -8.87 -8.29 1.60
C ASP A 64 -7.71 -9.24 1.96
N CYS A 65 -7.05 -9.84 0.95
CA CYS A 65 -5.92 -10.73 1.16
C CYS A 65 -4.59 -10.04 0.83
N PHE A 66 -3.64 -10.15 1.76
CA PHE A 66 -2.29 -9.62 1.59
C PHE A 66 -1.52 -10.46 0.57
N LEU A 67 -1.15 -9.84 -0.55
CA LEU A 67 -0.30 -10.44 -1.59
C LEU A 67 1.19 -10.30 -1.27
N TYR A 68 1.54 -9.19 -0.62
CA TYR A 68 2.89 -8.83 -0.22
C TYR A 68 2.84 -7.92 1.00
N ILE A 69 3.82 -8.07 1.89
CA ILE A 69 4.02 -7.24 3.06
C ILE A 69 5.52 -6.94 3.19
N ASP A 70 5.85 -5.69 3.52
CA ASP A 70 7.18 -5.26 3.90
C ASP A 70 7.16 -4.43 5.18
N VAL A 71 8.09 -4.71 6.09
CA VAL A 71 8.23 -4.07 7.41
C VAL A 71 9.61 -3.43 7.49
N SER A 72 9.89 -2.48 6.62
CA SER A 72 11.29 -2.15 6.30
C SER A 72 11.81 -0.84 6.86
N THR A 73 11.00 0.03 7.48
CA THR A 73 11.52 1.37 7.77
C THR A 73 10.85 2.12 8.91
N ASN A 74 11.68 2.96 9.51
CA ASN A 74 11.35 4.01 10.43
C ASN A 74 10.23 4.94 9.94
N GLY A 75 9.23 5.20 10.79
CA GLY A 75 8.02 5.99 10.51
C GLY A 75 8.20 7.47 10.17
N ARG A 76 9.43 7.98 10.03
CA ARG A 76 9.71 9.29 9.43
C ARG A 76 9.71 9.29 7.90
N VAL A 77 9.91 8.13 7.29
CA VAL A 77 10.05 8.02 5.84
C VAL A 77 8.65 8.00 5.19
N ASN A 78 8.49 8.62 4.02
CA ASN A 78 7.21 8.59 3.32
C ASN A 78 6.99 7.25 2.59
N ASN A 79 5.72 6.93 2.29
CA ASN A 79 5.36 5.68 1.61
C ASN A 79 6.13 5.48 0.28
N ALA A 80 6.34 6.55 -0.50
CA ALA A 80 7.13 6.49 -1.73
C ALA A 80 8.56 5.97 -1.54
N ARG A 81 9.25 6.39 -0.47
CA ARG A 81 10.63 5.96 -0.22
C ARG A 81 10.72 4.58 0.41
N VAL A 82 9.67 4.15 1.13
CA VAL A 82 9.53 2.75 1.56
C VAL A 82 9.32 1.87 0.33
N PHE A 83 8.41 2.26 -0.55
CA PHE A 83 8.12 1.56 -1.80
C PHE A 83 9.37 1.39 -2.66
N SER A 84 10.11 2.45 -2.94
CA SER A 84 11.31 2.41 -3.79
C SER A 84 12.46 1.57 -3.24
N LYS A 85 12.40 1.16 -1.97
CA LYS A 85 13.39 0.29 -1.31
C LYS A 85 12.91 -1.14 -1.09
N SER A 86 11.65 -1.42 -1.42
CA SER A 86 11.04 -2.72 -1.18
C SER A 86 11.47 -3.72 -2.25
N SER A 87 11.60 -5.00 -1.88
CA SER A 87 11.85 -6.06 -2.88
C SER A 87 10.71 -6.21 -3.89
N PHE A 88 9.51 -5.74 -3.55
CA PHE A 88 8.39 -5.67 -4.48
C PHE A 88 8.63 -4.67 -5.62
N TYR A 89 9.21 -3.51 -5.31
CA TYR A 89 9.58 -2.53 -6.33
C TYR A 89 10.63 -3.09 -7.27
N ASP A 90 11.68 -3.71 -6.74
CA ASP A 90 12.72 -4.34 -7.55
C ASP A 90 12.14 -5.45 -8.44
N ALA A 91 11.26 -6.29 -7.89
CA ALA A 91 10.59 -7.34 -8.65
C ALA A 91 9.68 -6.79 -9.77
N MET A 92 9.04 -5.64 -9.54
CA MET A 92 8.22 -4.97 -10.55
C MET A 92 9.07 -4.36 -11.68
N GLU A 93 10.17 -3.68 -11.35
CA GLU A 93 11.04 -3.04 -12.36
C GLU A 93 11.85 -4.07 -13.17
N HIS A 94 12.20 -5.20 -12.57
CA HIS A 94 12.92 -6.29 -13.23
C HIS A 94 11.99 -7.33 -13.91
N ASN A 95 10.67 -7.06 -14.00
CA ASN A 95 9.67 -7.97 -14.59
C ASN A 95 9.64 -9.39 -13.99
N ILE A 96 10.06 -9.54 -12.72
CA ILE A 96 10.09 -10.82 -12.00
C ILE A 96 8.67 -11.26 -11.62
N LEU A 97 7.74 -10.31 -11.49
CA LEU A 97 6.35 -10.57 -11.09
C LEU A 97 5.49 -11.23 -12.19
N HIS A 98 6.01 -11.42 -13.41
CA HIS A 98 5.25 -11.98 -14.54
C HIS A 98 3.88 -11.31 -14.77
N LEU A 99 3.86 -9.97 -14.68
CA LEU A 99 2.61 -9.21 -14.79
C LEU A 99 2.05 -9.30 -16.22
N PRO A 100 0.74 -9.52 -16.37
CA PRO A 100 0.06 -9.33 -17.65
C PRO A 100 0.32 -7.92 -18.22
N PRO A 101 0.35 -7.75 -19.55
CA PRO A 101 0.51 -6.44 -20.15
C PRO A 101 -0.66 -5.51 -19.81
N ASN A 102 -0.40 -4.21 -19.75
CA ASN A 102 -1.39 -3.14 -19.56
C ASN A 102 -2.18 -3.16 -18.24
N GLY A 103 -1.68 -3.87 -17.22
CA GLY A 103 -2.24 -3.81 -15.88
C GLY A 103 -1.47 -2.91 -14.93
N VAL A 104 -2.14 -2.53 -13.85
CA VAL A 104 -1.67 -1.49 -12.92
C VAL A 104 -1.99 -1.85 -11.47
N PHE A 105 -1.13 -1.40 -10.57
CA PHE A 105 -1.45 -1.27 -9.16
C PHE A 105 -2.06 0.10 -8.89
N VAL A 106 -2.89 0.22 -7.85
CA VAL A 106 -3.45 1.50 -7.41
C VAL A 106 -2.86 1.90 -6.07
N ALA A 107 -2.48 3.17 -5.91
CA ALA A 107 -1.90 3.69 -4.68
C ALA A 107 -2.40 5.10 -4.34
N ASP A 108 -2.02 5.59 -3.17
CA ASP A 108 -2.32 6.96 -2.74
C ASP A 108 -1.49 8.01 -3.51
N ASP A 109 -1.74 9.30 -3.26
CA ASP A 109 -1.08 10.41 -3.95
C ASP A 109 0.41 10.58 -3.60
N THR A 110 0.85 9.99 -2.49
CA THR A 110 2.22 10.03 -2.00
C THR A 110 3.15 9.13 -2.81
N PHE A 111 2.63 8.11 -3.49
CA PHE A 111 3.40 7.23 -4.38
C PHE A 111 3.76 7.91 -5.70
N PRO A 112 4.81 7.45 -6.41
CA PRO A 112 5.12 7.91 -7.76
C PRO A 112 4.11 7.36 -8.78
N LEU A 113 3.88 8.09 -9.88
CA LEU A 113 3.18 7.56 -11.05
C LEU A 113 4.17 6.74 -11.89
N LYS A 114 3.82 5.50 -12.25
CA LYS A 114 4.63 4.62 -13.10
C LYS A 114 3.76 3.87 -14.10
N THR A 115 4.39 3.18 -15.06
CA THR A 115 3.71 2.36 -16.07
C THR A 115 2.74 1.35 -15.45
N ASN A 116 3.13 0.75 -14.33
CA ASN A 116 2.34 -0.27 -13.62
C ASN A 116 1.80 0.25 -12.28
N LEU A 117 1.84 1.56 -11.99
CA LEU A 117 1.37 2.13 -10.73
C LEU A 117 0.62 3.44 -10.96
N LEU A 118 -0.67 3.43 -10.68
CA LEU A 118 -1.54 4.60 -10.78
C LEU A 118 -1.77 5.26 -9.43
N LYS A 119 -1.85 6.59 -9.47
CA LYS A 119 -2.22 7.45 -8.36
C LYS A 119 -3.29 8.46 -8.80
N PRO A 120 -4.07 9.04 -7.88
CA PRO A 120 -5.11 9.99 -8.26
C PRO A 120 -4.52 11.26 -8.87
N TYR A 121 -5.28 11.91 -9.75
CA TYR A 121 -5.00 13.28 -10.19
C TYR A 121 -4.99 14.23 -8.99
N SER A 122 -4.00 15.13 -8.97
CA SER A 122 -3.86 16.14 -7.90
C SER A 122 -5.10 17.01 -7.79
N ARG A 123 -5.54 17.26 -6.55
CA ARG A 123 -6.66 18.17 -6.23
C ARG A 123 -6.22 19.61 -6.02
N SER A 124 -4.97 19.96 -6.34
CA SER A 124 -4.45 21.34 -6.21
C SER A 124 -5.11 22.33 -7.18
N GLY A 125 -5.93 21.87 -8.13
CA GLY A 125 -6.66 22.70 -9.07
C GLY A 125 -7.98 22.05 -9.50
N PRO A 126 -8.76 22.74 -10.36
CA PRO A 126 -10.04 22.22 -10.83
C PRO A 126 -9.83 20.95 -11.66
N LEU A 127 -10.48 19.86 -11.23
CA LEU A 127 -10.48 18.59 -11.96
C LEU A 127 -11.59 18.59 -13.01
N ARG A 128 -11.26 18.13 -14.22
CA ARG A 128 -12.26 17.83 -15.26
C ARG A 128 -13.13 16.65 -14.81
N GLU A 129 -14.34 16.55 -15.34
CA GLU A 129 -15.29 15.48 -15.01
C GLU A 129 -14.68 14.08 -15.12
N CYS A 130 -13.98 13.77 -16.22
CA CYS A 130 -13.31 12.48 -16.40
C CYS A 130 -12.25 12.20 -15.32
N GLN A 131 -11.52 13.23 -14.86
CA GLN A 131 -10.52 13.09 -13.79
C GLN A 131 -11.18 12.86 -12.43
N GLN A 132 -12.34 13.47 -12.19
CA GLN A 132 -13.13 13.22 -10.99
C GLN A 132 -13.66 11.79 -10.96
N ILE A 133 -14.20 11.30 -12.08
CA ILE A 133 -14.67 9.90 -12.22
C ILE A 133 -13.51 8.93 -12.02
N PHE A 134 -12.35 9.21 -12.63
CA PHE A 134 -11.15 8.40 -12.42
C PHE A 134 -10.73 8.38 -10.95
N ASN A 135 -10.58 9.54 -10.32
CA ASN A 135 -10.18 9.64 -8.91
C ASN A 135 -11.16 8.92 -7.99
N TYR A 136 -12.46 8.99 -8.29
CA TYR A 136 -13.49 8.25 -7.56
C TYR A 136 -13.29 6.74 -7.67
N ARG A 137 -13.14 6.20 -8.89
CA ARG A 137 -12.93 4.76 -9.11
C ARG A 137 -11.62 4.27 -8.48
N LEU A 138 -10.53 5.03 -8.64
CA LEU A 138 -9.25 4.72 -8.02
C LEU A 138 -9.36 4.70 -6.49
N SER A 139 -9.98 5.72 -5.90
CA SER A 139 -10.17 5.78 -4.44
C SER A 139 -11.00 4.61 -3.93
N ARG A 140 -12.03 4.19 -4.67
CA ARG A 140 -12.85 3.03 -4.33
C ARG A 140 -12.05 1.74 -4.35
N ALA A 141 -11.23 1.52 -5.39
CA ALA A 141 -10.36 0.34 -5.48
C ALA A 141 -9.28 0.35 -4.39
N ARG A 142 -8.65 1.50 -4.13
CA ARG A 142 -7.63 1.66 -3.09
C ARG A 142 -8.17 1.43 -1.68
N ARG A 143 -9.45 1.72 -1.43
CA ARG A 143 -10.06 1.53 -0.10
C ARG A 143 -9.94 0.08 0.43
N ILE A 144 -9.72 -0.90 -0.44
CA ILE A 144 -9.53 -2.29 -0.02
C ILE A 144 -8.35 -2.47 0.94
N VAL A 145 -7.18 -1.88 0.64
CA VAL A 145 -6.01 -2.03 1.51
C VAL A 145 -6.19 -1.32 2.86
N GLU A 146 -6.88 -0.18 2.89
CA GLU A 146 -7.27 0.49 4.15
C GLU A 146 -8.20 -0.38 5.00
N ASN A 147 -9.21 -1.00 4.37
CA ASN A 147 -10.13 -1.92 5.04
C ASN A 147 -9.39 -3.13 5.59
N THR A 148 -8.49 -3.72 4.81
CA THR A 148 -7.68 -4.87 5.22
C THR A 148 -6.77 -4.52 6.40
N PHE A 149 -6.19 -3.32 6.43
CA PHE A 149 -5.48 -2.82 7.60
C PHE A 149 -6.40 -2.63 8.83
N GLY A 150 -7.65 -2.24 8.62
CA GLY A 150 -8.67 -2.21 9.67
C GLY A 150 -8.98 -3.60 10.24
N ILE A 151 -9.18 -4.59 9.36
CA ILE A 151 -9.39 -6.00 9.73
C ILE A 151 -8.19 -6.53 10.50
N LEU A 152 -6.96 -6.28 10.02
CA LEU A 152 -5.72 -6.63 10.70
C LEU A 152 -5.68 -6.06 12.12
N THR A 153 -6.01 -4.77 12.28
CA THR A 153 -6.00 -4.09 13.59
C THR A 153 -7.04 -4.67 14.54
N SER A 154 -8.26 -4.93 14.05
CA SER A 154 -9.35 -5.48 14.85
C SER A 154 -9.10 -6.93 15.28
N ARG A 155 -8.57 -7.76 14.37
CA ARG A 155 -8.26 -9.17 14.64
C ARG A 155 -7.05 -9.29 15.58
N PHE A 156 -6.02 -8.49 15.33
CA PHE A 156 -4.78 -8.50 16.12
C PHE A 156 -4.68 -7.19 16.91
N ARG A 157 -5.36 -7.16 18.06
CA ARG A 157 -5.43 -5.99 18.96
C ARG A 157 -4.08 -5.44 19.41
N ILE A 158 -2.99 -6.18 19.18
CA ILE A 158 -1.62 -5.67 19.36
C ILE A 158 -1.34 -4.42 18.52
N PHE A 159 -1.99 -4.24 17.37
CA PHE A 159 -1.87 -3.04 16.54
C PHE A 159 -2.71 -1.85 17.03
N GLU A 160 -3.60 -2.03 18.02
CA GLU A 160 -4.38 -0.93 18.63
C GLU A 160 -3.55 -0.14 19.66
N LYS A 161 -2.47 -0.73 20.17
CA LYS A 161 -1.64 -0.14 21.22
C LYS A 161 -0.18 -0.07 20.79
N PRO A 162 0.61 0.86 21.35
CA PRO A 162 2.05 0.89 21.10
C PRO A 162 2.71 -0.45 21.47
N ILE A 163 3.33 -1.10 20.49
CA ILE A 163 3.98 -2.40 20.69
C ILE A 163 5.21 -2.20 21.59
N PRO A 164 5.34 -2.93 22.71
CA PRO A 164 6.53 -2.87 23.54
C PRO A 164 7.70 -3.58 22.86
N PHE A 165 8.88 -2.98 22.88
CA PHE A 165 10.11 -3.72 22.56
C PHE A 165 10.47 -4.61 23.76
N LEU A 166 10.65 -5.91 23.50
CA LEU A 166 11.28 -6.81 24.46
C LEU A 166 12.73 -6.37 24.61
N LYS A 167 13.16 -6.07 25.84
CA LYS A 167 14.59 -5.94 26.14
C LYS A 167 15.20 -7.32 25.91
N SER A 168 16.07 -7.45 24.91
CA SER A 168 17.01 -8.58 24.78
C SER A 168 18.08 -8.49 25.86
#